data_AF-A0A1C6Z0S1-F1
#
_entry.id   AF-A0A1C6Z0S1-F1
#
_cell.length_a   1.000
_cell.length_b   1.000
_cell.length_c   1.000
_cell.angle_alpha   90.00
_cell.angle_beta   90.00
_cell.angle_gamma   90.00
#
_symmetry.space_group_name_H-M   'P 1'
#
loop_
_entity.id
_entity.type
_entity.pdbx_description
1 polymer ?
#
loop_
_entity_poly.entity_id
_entity_poly.type
_entity_poly.pdbx_seq_one_letter_code
_entity_poly.pdbx_strand_id
1 'polypeptide(L)'
;MMTDKKILRAALLGAVMSLSTASLAASKPVSTSELVQQSGYQQTWQKMVKGQKNLPVWARKGSGTSTPPEWVTWQGKKYQVGNICKPHDCANNFMYVAFSNDKKQVWGVRVEIADTPDALDHPSKHAKYQWLGKPDSQMKAMLTKQIESTPDWN
;
A
#
# COMPACT_ATOMS: atom_id res chain seq x y z
N MET A 1 36.64 57.18 -52.96
CA MET A 1 35.44 57.03 -52.10
C MET A 1 34.25 56.76 -52.99
N MET A 2 33.34 55.91 -52.54
CA MET A 2 32.11 55.42 -53.19
C MET A 2 32.28 54.29 -54.20
N THR A 3 32.04 53.07 -53.71
CA THR A 3 31.66 51.91 -54.53
C THR A 3 30.26 51.49 -54.09
N ASP A 4 29.36 51.45 -55.06
CA ASP A 4 28.03 50.86 -54.99
C ASP A 4 28.04 49.43 -54.43
N LYS A 5 26.86 48.95 -53.99
CA LYS A 5 26.04 47.96 -54.73
C LYS A 5 25.29 46.96 -53.81
N LYS A 6 24.10 46.58 -54.29
CA LYS A 6 23.33 45.31 -54.09
C LYS A 6 22.38 45.27 -52.89
N ILE A 7 21.09 45.51 -53.11
CA ILE A 7 20.05 44.57 -53.57
C ILE A 7 19.70 43.53 -52.49
N LEU A 8 18.50 43.71 -51.93
CA LEU A 8 17.74 42.79 -51.09
C LEU A 8 17.67 41.37 -51.69
N ARG A 9 17.86 40.36 -50.84
CA ARG A 9 17.11 39.10 -50.90
C ARG A 9 16.70 38.69 -49.50
N ALA A 10 15.39 38.67 -49.29
CA ALA A 10 14.72 38.21 -48.09
C ALA A 10 15.01 36.72 -47.86
N ALA A 11 15.41 36.37 -46.64
CA ALA A 11 15.41 35.01 -46.14
C ALA A 11 14.34 34.92 -45.05
N LEU A 12 13.17 34.39 -45.41
CA LEU A 12 12.12 34.00 -44.47
C LEU A 12 12.59 32.74 -43.73
N LEU A 13 13.11 32.92 -42.51
CA LEU A 13 13.37 31.85 -41.56
C LEU A 13 12.06 31.52 -40.84
N GLY A 14 11.34 30.50 -41.34
CA GLY A 14 10.20 29.92 -40.65
C GLY A 14 10.64 29.16 -39.40
N ALA A 15 10.43 29.74 -38.23
CA ALA A 15 10.64 29.06 -36.96
C ALA A 15 9.42 28.15 -36.65
N VAL A 16 9.53 26.86 -36.95
CA VAL A 16 8.56 25.86 -36.51
C VAL A 16 8.84 25.54 -35.04
N MET A 17 8.05 26.10 -34.11
CA MET A 17 8.08 25.68 -32.71
C MET A 17 7.39 24.32 -32.60
N SER A 18 8.18 23.25 -32.49
CA SER A 18 7.70 21.94 -32.07
C SER A 18 7.30 22.00 -30.60
N LEU A 19 6.00 22.02 -30.29
CA LEU A 19 5.51 21.80 -28.94
C LEU A 19 5.69 20.32 -28.59
N SER A 20 6.77 20.00 -27.89
CA SER A 20 6.94 18.69 -27.27
C SER A 20 5.95 18.57 -26.11
N THR A 21 4.82 17.91 -26.35
CA THR A 21 3.92 17.50 -25.26
C THR A 21 4.64 16.44 -24.43
N ALA A 22 5.13 16.82 -23.25
CA ALA A 22 5.61 15.84 -22.28
C ALA A 22 4.41 15.02 -21.80
N SER A 23 4.33 13.76 -22.23
CA SER A 23 3.36 12.80 -21.70
C SER A 23 3.68 12.57 -20.23
N LEU A 24 2.82 13.06 -19.33
CA LEU A 24 2.85 12.66 -17.92
C LEU A 24 2.47 11.18 -17.85
N ALA A 25 3.46 10.30 -17.76
CA ALA A 25 3.23 8.91 -17.41
C ALA A 25 2.63 8.87 -16.00
N ALA A 26 1.36 8.48 -15.88
CA ALA A 26 0.73 8.27 -14.59
C ALA A 26 1.50 7.16 -13.85
N SER A 27 2.14 7.51 -12.73
CA SER A 27 2.79 6.53 -11.87
C SER A 27 1.73 5.59 -11.29
N LYS A 28 1.96 4.28 -11.39
CA LYS A 28 1.09 3.30 -10.73
C LYS A 28 1.10 3.55 -9.22
N PRO A 29 -0.05 3.51 -8.54
CA PRO A 29 -0.10 3.71 -7.10
C PRO A 29 0.69 2.60 -6.39
N VAL A 30 1.51 2.98 -5.41
CA VAL A 30 2.34 2.07 -4.62
C VAL A 30 1.44 1.17 -3.77
N SER A 31 1.61 -0.14 -3.89
CA SER A 31 0.88 -1.13 -3.09
C SER A 31 1.34 -1.14 -1.62
N THR A 32 0.55 -1.74 -0.73
CA THR A 32 0.90 -1.81 0.70
C THR A 32 2.20 -2.56 0.93
N SER A 33 2.44 -3.66 0.20
CA SER A 33 3.68 -4.44 0.36
C SER A 33 4.91 -3.68 -0.14
N GLU A 34 4.79 -2.89 -1.21
CA GLU A 34 5.84 -1.97 -1.67
C GLU A 34 6.06 -0.82 -0.69
N LEU A 35 4.99 -0.26 -0.10
CA LEU A 35 5.08 0.79 0.91
C LEU A 35 5.89 0.33 2.12
N VAL A 36 5.69 -0.92 2.58
CA VAL A 36 6.44 -1.49 3.70
C VAL A 36 7.95 -1.54 3.41
N GLN A 37 8.37 -1.66 2.15
CA GLN A 37 9.80 -1.68 1.80
C GLN A 37 10.45 -0.29 1.78
N GLN A 38 9.66 0.79 1.83
CA GLN A 38 10.20 2.14 1.87
C GLN A 38 10.84 2.46 3.23
N SER A 39 11.84 3.34 3.20
CA SER A 39 12.49 3.81 4.42
C SER A 39 11.48 4.48 5.37
N GLY A 40 11.67 4.29 6.68
CA GLY A 40 10.70 4.67 7.71
C GLY A 40 9.64 3.58 7.95
N TYR A 41 8.91 3.15 6.92
CA TYR A 41 7.90 2.08 7.07
C TYR A 41 8.55 0.75 7.42
N GLN A 42 9.64 0.39 6.73
CA GLN A 42 10.36 -0.86 6.96
C GLN A 42 10.85 -0.97 8.40
N GLN A 43 11.39 0.11 8.98
CA GLN A 43 11.90 0.11 10.35
C GLN A 43 10.78 -0.11 11.37
N THR A 44 9.66 0.59 11.20
CA THR A 44 8.48 0.45 12.07
C THR A 44 7.85 -0.95 11.91
N TRP A 45 7.83 -1.51 10.69
CA TRP A 45 7.43 -2.88 10.43
C TRP A 45 8.29 -3.90 11.18
N GLN A 46 9.62 -3.79 11.07
CA GLN A 46 10.55 -4.69 11.75
C GLN A 46 10.35 -4.65 13.28
N LYS A 47 10.08 -3.48 13.85
CA LYS A 47 9.73 -3.35 15.28
C LYS A 47 8.42 -4.07 15.62
N MET A 48 7.39 -3.94 14.78
CA MET A 48 6.09 -4.59 14.98
C MET A 48 6.20 -6.13 14.99
N VAL A 49 6.98 -6.70 14.07
CA VAL A 49 7.10 -8.17 13.90
C VAL A 49 8.18 -8.81 14.79
N LYS A 50 9.01 -8.01 15.46
CA LYS A 50 10.07 -8.49 16.34
C LYS A 50 9.48 -9.30 17.50
N GLY A 51 10.02 -10.49 17.73
CA GLY A 51 9.58 -11.38 18.82
C GLY A 51 8.25 -12.10 18.58
N GLN A 52 7.59 -11.88 17.44
CA GLN A 52 6.38 -12.61 17.08
C GLN A 52 6.70 -14.06 16.75
N LYS A 53 6.27 -14.98 17.62
CA LYS A 53 6.38 -16.42 17.43
C LYS A 53 5.46 -16.86 16.28
N ASN A 54 5.89 -17.87 15.52
CA ASN A 54 5.12 -18.50 14.44
C ASN A 54 4.57 -17.54 13.37
N LEU A 55 5.08 -16.31 13.27
CA LEU A 55 4.70 -15.40 12.19
C LEU A 55 5.35 -15.86 10.88
N PRO A 56 4.57 -16.18 9.82
CA PRO A 56 5.10 -16.71 8.57
C PRO A 56 5.98 -15.69 7.84
N VAL A 57 6.85 -16.18 6.97
CA VAL A 57 7.89 -15.38 6.31
C VAL A 57 7.30 -14.20 5.52
N TRP A 58 6.20 -14.40 4.79
CA TRP A 58 5.56 -13.35 3.99
C TRP A 58 5.10 -12.18 4.86
N ALA A 59 4.45 -12.48 6.00
CA ALA A 59 3.98 -11.48 6.96
C ALA A 59 5.16 -10.83 7.70
N ARG A 60 6.21 -11.59 8.04
CA ARG A 60 7.42 -11.04 8.66
C ARG A 60 8.12 -10.03 7.74
N LYS A 61 8.18 -10.31 6.44
CA LYS A 61 8.78 -9.43 5.43
C LYS A 61 7.88 -8.28 4.99
N GLY A 62 6.58 -8.34 5.29
CA GLY A 62 5.59 -7.40 4.74
C GLY A 62 5.51 -7.50 3.22
N SER A 63 5.65 -8.71 2.70
CA SER A 63 5.65 -9.02 1.27
C SER A 63 4.43 -9.87 0.94
N GLY A 64 3.81 -9.63 -0.21
CA GLY A 64 2.66 -10.39 -0.66
C GLY A 64 1.82 -9.60 -1.65
N THR A 65 0.72 -10.22 -2.10
CA THR A 65 -0.28 -9.54 -2.92
C THR A 65 -0.96 -8.49 -2.05
N SER A 66 -1.09 -7.26 -2.55
CA SER A 66 -1.69 -6.16 -1.81
C SER A 66 -2.26 -5.11 -2.73
N THR A 67 -3.20 -4.30 -2.23
CA THR A 67 -3.66 -3.09 -2.90
C THR A 67 -2.93 -1.87 -2.36
N PRO A 68 -3.02 -0.71 -3.04
CA PRO A 68 -2.60 0.55 -2.46
C PRO A 68 -3.30 0.81 -1.11
N PRO A 69 -2.59 1.33 -0.10
CA PRO A 69 -3.20 1.65 1.19
C PRO A 69 -4.01 2.95 1.12
N GLU A 70 -5.02 3.04 1.96
CA GLU A 70 -5.94 4.17 2.05
C GLU A 70 -5.69 5.00 3.31
N TRP A 71 -6.09 6.26 3.26
CA TRP A 71 -6.07 7.14 4.44
C TRP A 71 -7.41 7.04 5.17
N VAL A 72 -7.38 6.53 6.40
CA VAL A 72 -8.55 6.38 7.25
C VAL A 72 -8.46 7.32 8.44
N THR A 73 -9.56 8.01 8.76
CA THR A 73 -9.68 8.76 10.01
C THR A 73 -10.44 7.90 11.02
N TRP A 74 -9.85 7.68 12.19
CA TRP A 74 -10.42 6.90 13.28
C TRP A 74 -10.21 7.63 14.59
N GLN A 75 -11.28 7.90 15.33
CA GLN A 75 -11.22 8.60 16.62
C GLN A 75 -10.44 9.93 16.55
N GLY A 76 -10.66 10.71 15.48
CA GLY A 76 -10.00 12.00 15.27
C GLY A 76 -8.52 11.93 14.87
N LYS A 77 -7.97 10.74 14.65
CA LYS A 77 -6.58 10.53 14.20
C LYS A 77 -6.55 9.92 12.81
N LYS A 78 -5.54 10.29 12.03
CA LYS A 78 -5.33 9.80 10.66
C LYS A 78 -4.35 8.62 10.63
N TYR A 79 -4.69 7.61 9.85
CA TYR A 79 -3.90 6.38 9.69
C TYR A 79 -3.80 6.00 8.22
N GLN A 80 -2.68 5.42 7.83
CA GLN A 80 -2.54 4.79 6.53
C GLN A 80 -2.79 3.29 6.68
N VAL A 81 -3.91 2.82 6.15
CA VAL A 81 -4.44 1.47 6.35
C VAL A 81 -4.33 0.69 5.04
N GLY A 82 -3.82 -0.53 5.11
CA GLY A 82 -3.66 -1.37 3.94
C GLY A 82 -3.77 -2.85 4.27
N ASN A 83 -3.79 -3.68 3.22
CA ASN A 83 -3.85 -5.13 3.32
C ASN A 83 -2.60 -5.76 2.69
N ILE A 84 -2.25 -6.96 3.15
CA ILE A 84 -1.28 -7.84 2.48
C ILE A 84 -1.80 -9.27 2.62
N CYS A 85 -1.78 -10.06 1.56
CA CYS A 85 -2.13 -11.48 1.60
C CYS A 85 -1.02 -12.37 1.05
N LYS A 86 -1.03 -13.62 1.51
CA LYS A 86 -0.09 -14.65 1.09
C LYS A 86 -0.27 -14.93 -0.40
N PRO A 87 0.79 -14.85 -1.22
CA PRO A 87 0.70 -15.20 -2.63
C PRO A 87 0.12 -16.60 -2.84
N HIS A 88 -0.80 -16.71 -3.80
CA HIS A 88 -1.52 -17.95 -4.15
C HIS A 88 -2.44 -18.53 -3.07
N ASP A 89 -2.64 -17.82 -1.96
CA ASP A 89 -3.43 -18.30 -0.81
C ASP A 89 -4.04 -17.12 -0.05
N CYS A 90 -4.60 -16.17 -0.80
CA CYS A 90 -5.05 -14.91 -0.22
C CYS A 90 -6.30 -15.05 0.63
N ALA A 91 -7.23 -15.91 0.22
CA ALA A 91 -8.49 -16.13 0.94
C ALA A 91 -8.23 -16.61 2.38
N ASN A 92 -7.31 -17.56 2.56
CA ASN A 92 -7.09 -18.17 3.88
C ASN A 92 -6.00 -17.45 4.68
N ASN A 93 -5.16 -16.63 4.04
CA ASN A 93 -4.01 -16.00 4.69
C ASN A 93 -3.85 -14.54 4.27
N PHE A 94 -4.36 -13.64 5.10
CA PHE A 94 -4.28 -12.20 4.86
C PHE A 94 -4.00 -11.43 6.15
N MET A 95 -3.64 -10.16 6.02
CA MET A 95 -3.47 -9.26 7.14
C MET A 95 -3.89 -7.84 6.77
N TYR A 96 -4.42 -7.12 7.75
CA TYR A 96 -4.63 -5.68 7.70
C TYR A 96 -3.64 -4.97 8.61
N VAL A 97 -3.20 -3.79 8.19
CA VAL A 97 -2.20 -2.99 8.90
C VAL A 97 -2.61 -1.54 8.91
N ALA A 98 -2.26 -0.83 9.99
CA ALA A 98 -2.51 0.59 10.16
C ALA A 98 -1.24 1.27 10.65
N PHE A 99 -0.64 2.11 9.80
CA PHE A 99 0.45 3.00 10.19
C PHE A 99 -0.11 4.28 10.78
N SER A 100 0.49 4.76 11.86
CA SER A 100 0.24 6.12 12.35
C SER A 100 0.63 7.16 11.29
N ASN A 101 -0.01 8.33 11.29
CA ASN A 101 0.30 9.42 10.35
C ASN A 101 1.80 9.81 10.34
N ASP A 102 2.46 9.75 11.50
CA ASP A 102 3.89 10.04 11.64
C ASP A 102 4.81 8.83 11.36
N LYS A 103 4.24 7.69 10.97
CA LYS A 103 4.92 6.43 10.64
C LYS A 103 5.72 5.81 11.78
N LYS A 104 5.61 6.33 13.00
CA LYS A 104 6.38 5.85 14.15
C LYS A 104 5.84 4.57 14.76
N GLN A 105 4.57 4.26 14.50
CA GLN A 105 3.92 3.07 14.99
C GLN A 105 3.12 2.41 13.87
N VAL A 106 3.07 1.08 13.93
CA VAL A 106 2.20 0.27 13.08
C VAL A 106 1.55 -0.82 13.92
N TRP A 107 0.30 -1.08 13.63
CA TRP A 107 -0.46 -2.19 14.18
C TRP A 107 -0.94 -3.07 13.05
N GLY A 108 -1.14 -4.34 13.33
CA GLY A 108 -1.69 -5.25 12.36
C GLY A 108 -2.42 -6.42 12.99
N VAL A 109 -3.22 -7.07 12.15
CA VAL A 109 -3.88 -8.33 12.47
C VAL A 109 -3.65 -9.27 11.29
N ARG A 110 -2.99 -10.40 11.54
CA ARG A 110 -2.95 -11.50 10.60
C ARG A 110 -4.15 -12.40 10.87
N VAL A 111 -4.83 -12.77 9.81
CA VAL A 111 -5.93 -13.72 9.79
C VAL A 111 -5.45 -14.98 9.08
N GLU A 112 -5.71 -16.12 9.69
CA GLU A 112 -5.52 -17.45 9.11
C GLU A 112 -6.83 -18.22 9.22
N ILE A 113 -7.38 -18.66 8.09
CA ILE A 113 -8.58 -19.48 8.04
C ILE A 113 -8.14 -20.92 7.80
N ALA A 114 -8.64 -21.84 8.62
CA ALA A 114 -8.37 -23.27 8.40
C ALA A 114 -9.01 -23.75 7.10
N ASP A 115 -8.28 -24.57 6.34
CA ASP A 115 -8.78 -25.19 5.12
C ASP A 115 -9.74 -26.32 5.47
N THR A 116 -11.03 -25.99 5.57
CA THR A 116 -12.12 -26.89 5.95
C THR A 116 -13.32 -26.66 5.01
N PRO A 117 -14.15 -27.67 4.72
CA PRO A 117 -15.23 -27.55 3.73
C PRO A 117 -16.20 -26.39 3.99
N ASP A 118 -16.44 -26.04 5.25
CA ASP A 118 -17.32 -24.96 5.71
C ASP A 118 -16.64 -23.59 5.80
N ALA A 119 -15.32 -23.51 5.62
CA ALA A 119 -14.56 -22.26 5.72
C ALA A 119 -14.86 -21.27 4.60
N LEU A 120 -15.35 -21.75 3.44
CA LEU A 120 -15.76 -20.89 2.33
C LEU A 120 -17.01 -20.08 2.66
N ASP A 121 -17.98 -20.72 3.32
CA ASP A 121 -19.27 -20.09 3.62
C ASP A 121 -19.25 -19.33 4.95
N HIS A 122 -18.41 -19.76 5.90
CA HIS A 122 -18.35 -19.21 7.26
C HIS A 122 -16.91 -18.91 7.72
N PRO A 123 -16.15 -18.08 6.99
CA PRO A 123 -14.73 -17.87 7.23
C PRO A 123 -14.40 -17.42 8.67
N SER A 124 -15.28 -16.65 9.32
CA SER A 124 -15.00 -16.14 10.66
C SER A 124 -14.95 -17.23 11.73
N LYS A 125 -15.71 -18.34 11.55
CA LYS A 125 -15.75 -19.47 12.48
C LYS A 125 -14.42 -20.24 12.53
N HIS A 126 -13.66 -20.19 11.44
CA HIS A 126 -12.40 -20.90 11.27
C HIS A 126 -11.18 -19.97 11.35
N ALA A 127 -11.42 -18.67 11.56
CA ALA A 127 -10.39 -17.65 11.58
C ALA A 127 -9.61 -17.64 12.91
N LYS A 128 -8.28 -17.62 12.79
CA LYS A 128 -7.35 -17.33 13.87
C LYS A 128 -6.73 -15.97 13.67
N TYR A 129 -6.71 -15.17 14.72
CA TYR A 129 -6.15 -13.82 14.70
C TYR A 129 -4.82 -13.77 15.44
N GLN A 130 -3.80 -13.23 14.78
CA GLN A 130 -2.53 -12.87 15.40
C GLN A 130 -2.35 -11.35 15.38
N TRP A 131 -2.46 -10.73 16.55
CA TRP A 131 -2.32 -9.29 16.74
C TRP A 131 -0.86 -8.86 16.83
N LEU A 132 -0.50 -7.82 16.07
CA LEU A 132 0.86 -7.34 15.88
C LEU A 132 0.97 -5.87 16.33
N GLY A 133 2.10 -5.51 16.93
CA GLY A 133 2.34 -4.12 17.37
C GLY A 133 1.65 -3.73 18.67
N LYS A 134 1.17 -4.70 19.45
CA LYS A 134 0.48 -4.49 20.75
C LYS A 134 -0.71 -3.51 20.63
N PRO A 135 -1.71 -3.79 19.77
CA PRO A 135 -2.86 -2.91 19.62
C PRO A 135 -3.70 -2.89 20.89
N ASP A 136 -4.14 -1.69 21.27
CA ASP A 136 -5.18 -1.49 22.28
C ASP A 136 -6.57 -1.84 21.71
N SER A 137 -7.62 -1.67 22.53
CA SER A 137 -8.99 -1.97 22.11
C SER A 137 -9.45 -1.11 20.92
N GLN A 138 -9.01 0.14 20.82
CA GLN A 138 -9.40 1.03 19.73
C GLN A 138 -8.77 0.61 18.41
N MET A 139 -7.49 0.23 18.42
CA MET A 139 -6.80 -0.25 17.24
C MET A 139 -7.30 -1.63 16.81
N LYS A 140 -7.63 -2.51 17.76
CA LYS A 140 -8.32 -3.77 17.44
C LYS A 140 -9.64 -3.52 16.75
N ALA A 141 -10.47 -2.61 17.27
CA ALA A 141 -11.77 -2.29 16.67
C ALA A 141 -11.63 -1.75 15.23
N MET A 142 -10.67 -0.85 14.98
CA MET A 142 -10.41 -0.35 13.62
C MET A 142 -10.03 -1.49 12.66
N LEU A 143 -9.09 -2.35 13.06
CA LEU A 143 -8.58 -3.43 12.23
C LEU A 143 -9.64 -4.54 12.02
N THR A 144 -10.42 -4.85 13.04
CA THR A 144 -11.57 -5.76 12.94
C THR A 144 -12.59 -5.24 11.92
N LYS A 145 -12.89 -3.94 11.92
CA LYS A 145 -13.76 -3.34 10.90
C LYS A 145 -13.24 -3.52 9.46
N GLN A 146 -11.92 -3.54 9.27
CA GLN A 146 -11.35 -3.84 7.94
C GLN A 146 -11.58 -5.30 7.55
N ILE A 147 -11.41 -6.23 8.49
CA ILE A 147 -11.67 -7.65 8.25
C ILE A 147 -13.15 -7.87 7.90
N GLU A 148 -14.06 -7.31 8.68
CA GLU A 148 -15.52 -7.42 8.49
C GLU A 148 -16.02 -6.78 7.18
N SER A 149 -15.20 -5.93 6.55
CA SER A 149 -15.51 -5.37 5.23
C SER A 149 -15.17 -6.31 4.07
N THR A 150 -14.50 -7.43 4.34
CA THR A 150 -14.24 -8.47 3.35
C THR A 150 -15.57 -9.13 2.96
N PRO A 151 -15.85 -9.34 1.66
CA PRO A 151 -17.02 -10.09 1.23
C PRO A 151 -17.10 -11.44 1.94
N ASP A 152 -18.32 -11.87 2.24
CA ASP A 152 -18.62 -13.17 2.87
C ASP A 152 -18.05 -13.36 4.28
N TRP A 153 -17.55 -12.29 4.91
CA TRP A 153 -17.11 -12.32 6.31
C TRP A 153 -18.30 -12.42 7.28
N ASN A 154 -18.67 -13.65 7.63
CA ASN A 154 -19.79 -13.99 8.51
C ASN A 154 -19.44 -15.08 9.53
#